data_AF-I2C4N5-F1
#
_entry.id   AF-I2C4N5-F1
#
_cell.length_a   1.000
_cell.length_b   1.000
_cell.length_c   1.000
_cell.angle_alpha   90.00
_cell.angle_beta   90.00
_cell.angle_gamma   90.00
#
_symmetry.space_group_name_H-M   'P 1'
#
loop_
_entity.id
_entity.type
_entity.pdbx_description
1 polymer ?
#
loop_
_entity_poly.entity_id
_entity_poly.type
_entity_poly.pdbx_seq_one_letter_code
_entity_poly.pdbx_strand_id
1 'polypeptide(L)'
;MNQQFVLNCDFVVAVFWTRFGTPTEKYGSGTEEEIEELLKSGKQVFLYFSDQALSPSSYDPSQYRKVEKFRKKYEGRGIYATYKTLQEFEKQFSDHLKQYFDSLPHEKQVIPMKAQAQLSIQGVNKGKPADQIKLYQYDLLSLKFIEQAKEDIVSEFQKIKNIQLPVQTTKPHYQEPVVISERNKSLLCDYANKNNIELNPDEFFYLGNLSEFENLGTFSLIGNVEEKAKFRRIHNLLTAIEKNQDFINFFTKMDSKHFLSLCLSNHGTHPDEEIEVRLFVDKGLLCKKEELPFPGIGMKNAMGFDDMDELLKNVYKEGKSLWVKEYESENVNPTLLDDEFEYAVGKMMPTDSEEAEIHRKNYIEEINDIFIYDYYNEDSMDILIYTQNYIKHNTNIYLPSKLVFNSPPDNIRYEIRSKHSPNVITGEIKIEI
;
A
#
# COMPACT_ATOMS: atom_id res chain seq x y z
N MET A 1 9.01 19.56 51.75
CA MET A 1 9.72 19.35 50.46
C MET A 1 10.16 17.89 50.46
N ASN A 2 10.10 17.18 49.32
CA ASN A 2 10.85 15.94 49.00
C ASN A 2 10.14 14.58 48.88
N GLN A 3 8.83 14.40 49.08
CA GLN A 3 8.22 13.09 48.74
C GLN A 3 8.29 12.74 47.24
N GLN A 4 8.39 13.75 46.36
CA GLN A 4 8.51 13.54 44.91
C GLN A 4 9.90 13.07 44.44
N PHE A 5 10.98 13.30 45.20
CA PHE A 5 12.34 12.88 44.80
C PHE A 5 12.71 11.48 45.32
N VAL A 6 12.21 11.12 46.50
CA VAL A 6 12.54 9.84 47.17
C VAL A 6 11.98 8.63 46.40
N LEU A 7 10.87 8.79 45.68
CA LEU A 7 10.23 7.69 44.95
C LEU A 7 10.90 7.38 43.58
N ASN A 8 11.56 8.34 42.93
CA ASN A 8 12.07 8.18 41.56
C ASN A 8 13.60 8.03 41.42
N CYS A 9 14.35 7.88 42.51
CA CYS A 9 15.80 7.65 42.46
C CYS A 9 16.18 6.15 42.42
N ASP A 10 17.28 5.82 41.73
CA ASP A 10 17.85 4.46 41.65
C ASP A 10 18.62 4.08 42.92
N PHE A 11 19.34 5.04 43.51
CA PHE A 11 20.02 4.91 44.79
C PHE A 11 20.17 6.28 45.46
N VAL A 12 20.53 6.29 46.74
CA VAL A 12 20.76 7.52 47.51
C VAL A 12 22.14 7.54 48.12
N VAL A 13 22.79 8.71 48.07
CA VAL A 13 24.09 8.96 48.70
C VAL A 13 23.86 9.97 49.82
N ALA A 14 24.06 9.55 51.07
CA ALA A 14 23.97 10.41 52.24
C ALA A 14 25.36 10.61 52.84
N VAL A 15 25.77 11.88 52.94
CA VAL A 15 27.08 12.28 53.45
C VAL A 15 26.89 13.07 54.73
N PHE A 16 27.49 12.58 55.82
CA PHE A 16 27.40 13.15 57.15
C PHE A 16 28.77 13.67 57.61
N TRP A 17 28.73 14.76 58.37
CA TRP A 17 29.89 15.24 59.12
C TRP A 17 29.49 15.48 60.58
N THR A 18 29.37 16.71 61.03
CA THR A 18 29.03 17.03 62.44
C THR A 18 27.60 17.42 62.70
N ARG A 19 26.84 17.74 61.66
CA ARG A 19 25.45 18.20 61.78
C ARG A 19 24.51 17.11 61.30
N PHE A 20 23.53 16.76 62.12
CA PHE A 20 22.51 15.75 61.80
C PHE A 20 21.20 16.38 61.28
N GLY A 21 20.92 17.62 61.66
CA GLY A 21 19.73 18.38 61.23
C GLY A 21 18.75 18.69 62.37
N THR A 22 17.60 19.26 62.01
CA THR A 22 16.49 19.57 62.93
C THR A 22 15.52 18.39 63.03
N PRO A 23 15.04 18.06 64.25
CA PRO A 23 14.12 16.93 64.47
C PRO A 23 12.78 17.12 63.75
N THR A 24 12.14 16.01 63.38
CA THR A 24 10.76 15.98 62.87
C THR A 24 9.83 15.37 63.93
N GLU A 25 8.52 15.26 63.65
CA GLU A 25 7.54 14.74 64.63
C GLU A 25 7.87 13.32 65.12
N LYS A 26 8.57 12.50 64.32
CA LYS A 26 8.84 11.09 64.62
C LYS A 26 10.34 10.72 64.66
N TYR A 27 11.23 11.52 64.11
CA TYR A 27 12.66 11.19 63.97
C TYR A 27 13.60 12.30 64.47
N GLY A 28 14.84 11.92 64.78
CA GLY A 28 15.86 12.81 65.34
C GLY A 28 16.38 13.88 64.36
N SER A 29 16.14 13.69 63.06
CA SER A 29 16.20 14.71 62.00
C SER A 29 15.33 14.34 60.78
N GLY A 30 15.04 15.32 59.92
CA GLY A 30 14.37 15.06 58.63
C GLY A 30 15.18 14.16 57.69
N THR A 31 16.51 14.22 57.76
CA THR A 31 17.40 13.32 56.99
C THR A 31 17.33 11.88 57.50
N GLU A 32 17.14 11.66 58.80
CA GLU A 32 16.89 10.32 59.35
C GLU A 32 15.58 9.74 58.81
N GLU A 33 14.51 10.53 58.78
CA GLU A 33 13.20 10.13 58.25
C GLU A 33 13.29 9.68 56.77
N GLU A 34 13.94 10.49 55.92
CA GLU A 34 14.12 10.17 54.49
C GLU A 34 14.92 8.86 54.29
N ILE A 35 16.01 8.66 55.05
CA ILE A 35 16.85 7.45 54.92
C ILE A 35 16.13 6.20 55.45
N GLU A 36 15.38 6.30 56.55
CA GLU A 36 14.60 5.19 57.11
C GLU A 36 13.50 4.73 56.14
N GLU A 37 12.83 5.66 55.47
CA GLU A 37 11.83 5.33 54.45
C GLU A 37 12.47 4.64 53.22
N LEU A 38 13.61 5.15 52.75
CA LEU A 38 14.36 4.57 51.63
C LEU A 38 14.84 3.14 51.92
N LEU A 39 15.39 2.91 53.10
CA LEU A 39 15.82 1.57 53.53
C LEU A 39 14.65 0.59 53.64
N LYS A 40 13.49 1.05 54.15
CA LYS A 40 12.26 0.22 54.18
C LYS A 40 11.73 -0.10 52.79
N SER A 41 11.92 0.79 51.83
CA SER A 41 11.52 0.58 50.42
C SER A 41 12.44 -0.36 49.64
N GLY A 42 13.53 -0.85 50.24
CA GLY A 42 14.48 -1.77 49.60
C GLY A 42 15.45 -1.10 48.63
N LYS A 43 15.52 0.24 48.59
CA LYS A 43 16.45 0.98 47.73
C LYS A 43 17.88 0.96 48.29
N GLN A 44 18.87 1.02 47.40
CA GLN A 44 20.27 1.10 47.79
C GLN A 44 20.59 2.48 48.40
N VAL A 45 21.18 2.47 49.60
CA VAL A 45 21.66 3.67 50.28
C VAL A 45 23.15 3.55 50.56
N PHE A 46 23.93 4.56 50.15
CA PHE A 46 25.35 4.72 50.46
C PHE A 46 25.49 5.74 51.58
N LEU A 47 26.03 5.32 52.72
CA LEU A 47 26.23 6.15 53.90
C LEU A 47 27.71 6.47 54.09
N TYR A 48 28.05 7.75 54.04
CA TYR A 48 29.42 8.23 54.24
C TYR A 48 29.53 9.17 55.44
N PHE A 49 30.55 8.95 56.27
CA PHE A 49 30.83 9.79 57.43
C PHE A 49 32.22 10.42 57.31
N SER A 50 32.27 11.74 57.30
CA SER A 50 33.52 12.49 57.28
C SER A 50 34.18 12.47 58.65
N ASP A 51 35.44 12.05 58.70
CA ASP A 51 36.33 12.16 59.86
C ASP A 51 37.35 13.31 59.67
N GLN A 52 37.01 14.31 58.84
CA GLN A 52 37.84 15.53 58.66
C GLN A 52 37.96 16.31 59.97
N ALA A 53 39.13 16.90 60.19
CA ALA A 53 39.44 17.68 61.38
C ALA A 53 38.48 18.88 61.54
N LEU A 54 38.03 19.08 62.77
CA LEU A 54 37.04 20.11 63.13
C LEU A 54 37.69 21.29 63.83
N SER A 55 37.29 22.50 63.46
CA SER A 55 37.57 23.68 64.27
C SER A 55 36.73 23.63 65.56
N PRO A 56 37.31 23.85 66.76
CA PRO A 56 36.58 23.88 68.02
C PRO A 56 35.38 24.83 68.04
N SER A 57 35.43 25.91 67.25
CA SER A 57 34.35 26.90 67.13
C SER A 57 33.08 26.40 66.42
N SER A 58 33.17 25.27 65.71
CA SER A 58 32.08 24.71 64.88
C SER A 58 31.50 23.41 65.44
N TYR A 59 31.95 22.98 66.62
CA TYR A 59 31.53 21.73 67.25
C TYR A 59 30.26 21.94 68.09
N ASP A 60 29.14 21.35 67.65
CA ASP A 60 27.93 21.21 68.45
C ASP A 60 27.86 19.78 69.01
N PRO A 61 28.14 19.58 70.32
CA PRO A 61 28.14 18.25 70.94
C PRO A 61 26.81 17.53 70.83
N SER A 62 25.68 18.26 70.77
CA SER A 62 24.34 17.69 70.72
C SER A 62 24.03 17.09 69.34
N GLN A 63 24.43 17.78 68.28
CA GLN A 63 24.30 17.34 66.89
C GLN A 63 25.27 16.20 66.58
N TYR A 64 26.52 16.33 67.00
CA TYR A 64 27.52 15.29 66.77
C TYR A 64 27.14 13.97 67.45
N ARG A 65 26.58 14.02 68.67
CA ARG A 65 26.07 12.83 69.36
C ARG A 65 24.93 12.14 68.61
N LYS A 66 24.12 12.87 67.83
CA LYS A 66 23.08 12.27 66.97
C LYS A 66 23.70 11.58 65.77
N VAL A 67 24.69 12.21 65.10
CA VAL A 67 25.44 11.58 64.01
C VAL A 67 26.08 10.29 64.50
N GLU A 68 26.73 10.28 65.67
CA GLU A 68 27.37 9.09 66.24
C GLU A 68 26.38 7.96 66.58
N LYS A 69 25.18 8.31 67.06
CA LYS A 69 24.11 7.31 67.28
C LYS A 69 23.63 6.71 65.96
N PHE A 70 23.45 7.54 64.94
CA PHE A 70 23.03 7.10 63.60
C PHE A 70 24.11 6.25 62.93
N ARG A 71 25.38 6.68 63.04
CA ARG A 71 26.57 5.95 62.62
C ARG A 71 26.58 4.53 63.19
N LYS A 72 26.42 4.39 64.51
CA LYS A 72 26.37 3.09 65.21
C LYS A 72 25.17 2.23 64.85
N LYS A 73 24.01 2.85 64.57
CA LYS A 73 22.78 2.13 64.19
C LYS A 73 22.94 1.41 62.84
N TYR A 74 23.74 1.99 61.93
CA TYR A 74 23.93 1.51 60.56
C TYR A 74 25.31 0.92 60.27
N GLU A 75 26.17 0.86 61.27
CA GLU A 75 27.44 0.17 61.20
C GLU A 75 27.22 -1.30 60.80
N GLY A 76 27.79 -1.71 59.66
CA GLY A 76 27.63 -3.06 59.11
C GLY A 76 26.33 -3.34 58.35
N ARG A 77 25.52 -2.32 58.01
CA ARG A 77 24.31 -2.46 57.18
C ARG A 77 24.38 -1.57 55.94
N GLY A 78 24.17 -2.15 54.76
CA GLY A 78 24.30 -1.44 53.47
C GLY A 78 25.75 -1.07 53.16
N ILE A 79 25.95 -0.09 52.28
CA ILE A 79 27.29 0.43 52.00
C ILE A 79 27.56 1.59 52.95
N TYR A 80 28.40 1.32 53.96
CA TYR A 80 28.82 2.24 55.00
C TYR A 80 30.32 2.49 54.88
N ALA A 81 30.76 3.75 54.89
CA ALA A 81 32.19 4.08 54.89
C ALA A 81 32.52 5.40 55.58
N THR A 82 33.78 5.54 55.99
CA THR A 82 34.32 6.75 56.62
C THR A 82 35.54 7.24 55.86
N TYR A 83 35.71 8.55 55.77
CA TYR A 83 36.78 9.16 54.99
C TYR A 83 37.38 10.38 55.71
N LYS A 84 38.69 10.59 55.54
CA LYS A 84 39.43 11.73 56.12
C LYS A 84 39.75 12.80 55.08
N THR A 85 39.71 12.47 53.79
CA THR A 85 40.00 13.41 52.70
C THR A 85 38.97 13.27 51.57
N LEU A 86 38.81 14.31 50.75
CA LEU A 86 37.92 14.24 49.58
C LEU A 86 38.39 13.22 48.54
N GLN A 87 39.71 13.05 48.39
CA GLN A 87 40.29 12.05 47.48
C GLN A 87 39.96 10.62 47.94
N GLU A 88 39.98 10.38 49.25
CA GLU A 88 39.56 9.10 49.83
C GLU A 88 38.07 8.84 49.61
N PHE A 89 37.22 9.86 49.81
CA PHE A 89 35.80 9.78 49.51
C PHE A 89 35.53 9.45 48.04
N GLU A 90 36.18 10.15 47.11
CA GLU A 90 36.01 9.94 45.67
C GLU A 90 36.38 8.51 45.26
N LYS A 91 37.50 8.00 45.78
CA LYS A 91 37.96 6.64 45.53
C LYS A 91 36.97 5.61 46.10
N GLN A 92 36.62 5.74 47.38
CA GLN A 92 35.69 4.82 48.04
C GLN A 92 34.31 4.84 47.35
N PHE A 93 33.79 6.03 47.03
CA PHE A 93 32.51 6.18 46.33
C PHE A 93 32.53 5.51 44.96
N SER A 94 33.59 5.74 44.18
CA SER A 94 33.75 5.11 42.85
C SER A 94 33.82 3.58 42.94
N ASP A 95 34.56 3.04 43.90
CA ASP A 95 34.72 1.59 44.08
C ASP A 95 33.41 0.94 44.56
N HIS A 96 32.71 1.56 45.51
CA HIS A 96 31.42 1.08 45.99
C HIS A 96 30.33 1.16 44.92
N LEU A 97 30.34 2.21 44.10
CA LEU A 97 29.39 2.36 43.00
C LEU A 97 29.56 1.24 41.96
N LYS A 98 30.82 0.92 41.60
CA LYS A 98 31.13 -0.21 40.72
C LYS A 98 30.64 -1.53 41.31
N GLN A 99 30.96 -1.80 42.57
CA GLN A 99 30.50 -3.01 43.26
C GLN A 99 28.98 -3.15 43.27
N TYR A 100 28.26 -2.03 43.49
CA TYR A 100 26.80 -2.03 43.43
C TYR A 100 26.29 -2.44 42.04
N PHE A 101 26.77 -1.80 40.96
CA PHE A 101 26.36 -2.14 39.60
C PHE A 101 26.77 -3.56 39.19
N ASP A 102 27.93 -4.04 39.64
CA ASP A 102 28.39 -5.42 39.40
C ASP A 102 27.52 -6.47 40.12
N SER A 103 26.98 -6.11 41.29
CA SER A 103 26.14 -6.98 42.12
C SER A 103 24.68 -7.06 41.68
N LEU A 104 24.22 -6.11 40.87
CA LEU A 104 22.90 -6.19 40.28
C LEU A 104 22.85 -7.42 39.37
N PRO A 105 21.76 -8.23 39.41
CA PRO A 105 21.63 -9.35 38.51
C PRO A 105 21.86 -8.84 37.10
N HIS A 106 22.72 -9.51 36.34
CA HIS A 106 22.85 -9.28 34.91
C HIS A 106 21.50 -9.65 34.28
N GLU A 107 20.52 -8.75 34.34
CA GLU A 107 19.54 -8.66 33.27
C GLU A 107 20.38 -8.60 32.01
N LYS A 108 20.25 -9.66 31.21
CA LYS A 108 20.92 -9.84 29.93
C LYS A 108 21.13 -8.46 29.33
N GLN A 109 22.40 -8.07 29.13
CA GLN A 109 22.75 -6.82 28.48
C GLN A 109 21.72 -6.56 27.39
N VAL A 110 20.85 -5.58 27.61
CA VAL A 110 20.18 -4.92 26.51
C VAL A 110 21.35 -4.22 25.84
N ILE A 111 21.98 -4.93 24.90
CA ILE A 111 22.73 -4.30 23.82
C ILE A 111 21.85 -3.12 23.45
N PRO A 112 22.31 -1.86 23.53
CA PRO A 112 21.48 -0.75 23.07
C PRO A 112 21.07 -1.14 21.66
N MET A 113 19.81 -1.52 21.47
CA MET A 113 19.33 -2.04 20.20
C MET A 113 19.65 -0.90 19.25
N LYS A 114 20.63 -1.11 18.36
CA LYS A 114 21.13 -0.05 17.49
C LYS A 114 19.89 0.59 16.91
N ALA A 115 19.74 1.88 17.20
CA ALA A 115 18.77 2.77 16.62
C ALA A 115 18.84 2.59 15.09
N GLN A 116 17.98 1.75 14.53
CA GLN A 116 18.09 1.30 13.13
C GLN A 116 16.69 0.97 12.60
N ALA A 117 16.52 1.15 11.29
CA ALA A 117 15.37 0.65 10.58
C ALA A 117 15.35 -0.89 10.62
N GLN A 118 14.15 -1.46 10.63
CA GLN A 118 13.95 -2.90 10.50
C GLN A 118 12.95 -3.09 9.37
N LEU A 119 13.49 -3.25 8.17
CA LEU A 119 12.72 -3.33 6.94
C LEU A 119 12.29 -4.78 6.67
N SER A 120 11.07 -4.96 6.18
CA SER A 120 10.57 -6.24 5.69
C SER A 120 9.47 -6.03 4.68
N ILE A 121 9.23 -7.04 3.84
CA ILE A 121 8.04 -7.08 3.00
C ILE A 121 6.96 -7.89 3.71
N GLN A 122 5.74 -7.37 3.75
CA GLN A 122 4.57 -8.04 4.32
C GLN A 122 3.43 -8.08 3.32
N GLY A 123 2.56 -9.09 3.41
CA GLY A 123 1.32 -9.10 2.66
C GLY A 123 0.30 -8.15 3.26
N VAL A 124 -0.61 -7.65 2.43
CA VAL A 124 -1.67 -6.74 2.84
C VAL A 124 -3.03 -7.34 2.52
N ASN A 125 -3.86 -7.51 3.55
CA ASN A 125 -5.23 -7.97 3.42
C ASN A 125 -6.18 -6.85 3.83
N LYS A 126 -7.05 -6.43 2.91
CA LYS A 126 -8.06 -5.37 3.17
C LYS A 126 -7.44 -4.10 3.78
N GLY A 127 -6.29 -3.69 3.25
CA GLY A 127 -5.56 -2.51 3.69
C GLY A 127 -4.85 -2.61 5.05
N LYS A 128 -4.63 -3.82 5.58
CA LYS A 128 -3.87 -4.05 6.81
C LYS A 128 -2.72 -5.03 6.57
N PRO A 129 -1.50 -4.76 7.07
CA PRO A 129 -0.43 -5.74 7.05
C PRO A 129 -0.85 -7.02 7.77
N ALA A 130 -0.56 -8.16 7.17
CA ALA A 130 -0.93 -9.47 7.67
C ALA A 130 0.20 -10.46 7.42
N ASP A 131 0.42 -11.35 8.40
CA ASP A 131 1.38 -12.44 8.28
C ASP A 131 0.85 -13.56 7.37
N GLN A 132 -0.48 -13.74 7.35
CA GLN A 132 -1.16 -14.64 6.42
C GLN A 132 -1.44 -13.93 5.11
N ILE A 133 -0.94 -14.49 4.02
CA ILE A 133 -0.95 -13.84 2.72
C ILE A 133 -1.91 -14.56 1.81
N LYS A 134 -2.87 -13.80 1.29
CA LYS A 134 -3.95 -14.32 0.47
C LYS A 134 -3.87 -13.71 -0.90
N LEU A 135 -3.86 -14.57 -1.90
CA LEU A 135 -4.20 -14.18 -3.24
C LEU A 135 -5.70 -13.91 -3.30
N TYR A 136 -6.09 -12.96 -4.12
CA TYR A 136 -7.49 -12.78 -4.48
C TYR A 136 -7.64 -12.79 -6.00
N GLN A 137 -8.81 -13.23 -6.43
CA GLN A 137 -9.25 -13.16 -7.81
C GLN A 137 -10.48 -12.26 -7.86
N TYR A 138 -10.69 -11.64 -9.01
CA TYR A 138 -11.94 -10.94 -9.25
C TYR A 138 -13.01 -11.92 -9.74
N ASP A 139 -14.25 -11.48 -9.64
CA ASP A 139 -15.43 -12.12 -10.21
C ASP A 139 -16.23 -11.05 -10.98
N LEU A 140 -15.56 -10.45 -11.97
CA LEU A 140 -16.10 -9.32 -12.75
C LEU A 140 -17.20 -9.78 -13.71
N LEU A 141 -17.11 -11.01 -14.22
CA LEU A 141 -18.14 -11.57 -15.10
C LEU A 141 -19.50 -11.75 -14.38
N SER A 142 -19.50 -11.92 -13.07
CA SER A 142 -20.72 -12.04 -12.26
C SER A 142 -21.35 -10.70 -11.88
N LEU A 143 -20.79 -9.57 -12.34
CA LEU A 143 -21.37 -8.25 -12.10
C LEU A 143 -22.72 -8.12 -12.81
N LYS A 144 -23.73 -7.64 -12.09
CA LYS A 144 -25.13 -7.53 -12.56
C LYS A 144 -25.29 -6.78 -13.89
N PHE A 145 -24.45 -5.79 -14.16
CA PHE A 145 -24.56 -5.02 -15.40
C PHE A 145 -24.16 -5.86 -16.64
N ILE A 146 -23.30 -6.88 -16.48
CA ILE A 146 -22.93 -7.80 -17.56
C ILE A 146 -24.12 -8.68 -17.92
N GLU A 147 -24.83 -9.20 -16.92
CA GLU A 147 -26.07 -9.95 -17.10
C GLU A 147 -27.15 -9.06 -17.75
N GLN A 148 -27.36 -7.85 -17.21
CA GLN A 148 -28.33 -6.90 -17.77
C GLN A 148 -28.04 -6.54 -19.23
N ALA A 149 -26.78 -6.27 -19.57
CA ALA A 149 -26.40 -5.95 -20.94
C ALA A 149 -26.73 -7.09 -21.91
N LYS A 150 -26.55 -8.34 -21.48
CA LYS A 150 -26.92 -9.52 -22.28
C LYS A 150 -28.43 -9.59 -22.49
N GLU A 151 -29.23 -9.37 -21.45
CA GLU A 151 -30.69 -9.33 -21.55
C GLU A 151 -31.19 -8.22 -22.47
N ASP A 152 -30.59 -7.03 -22.37
CA ASP A 152 -30.93 -5.87 -23.20
C ASP A 152 -30.63 -6.14 -24.68
N ILE A 153 -29.49 -6.76 -24.97
CA ILE A 153 -29.12 -7.20 -26.34
C ILE A 153 -30.15 -8.20 -26.88
N VAL A 154 -30.51 -9.22 -26.10
CA VAL A 154 -31.52 -10.22 -26.50
C VAL A 154 -32.88 -9.56 -26.74
N SER A 155 -33.29 -8.65 -25.87
CA SER A 155 -34.52 -7.86 -26.01
C SER A 155 -34.53 -7.03 -27.30
N GLU A 156 -33.39 -6.44 -27.66
CA GLU A 156 -33.25 -5.65 -28.87
C GLU A 156 -33.33 -6.50 -30.15
N PHE A 157 -32.76 -7.72 -30.14
CA PHE A 157 -32.99 -8.69 -31.24
C PHE A 157 -34.49 -8.94 -31.47
N GLN A 158 -35.26 -9.15 -30.40
CA GLN A 158 -36.71 -9.38 -30.51
C GLN A 158 -37.46 -8.15 -31.04
N LYS A 159 -37.09 -6.95 -30.57
CA LYS A 159 -37.69 -5.71 -31.06
C LYS A 159 -37.44 -5.52 -32.55
N ILE A 160 -36.23 -5.77 -33.03
CA ILE A 160 -35.88 -5.66 -34.46
C ILE A 160 -36.62 -6.72 -35.29
N LYS A 161 -36.69 -7.97 -34.82
CA LYS A 161 -37.41 -9.08 -35.48
C LYS A 161 -38.88 -8.74 -35.72
N ASN A 162 -39.51 -8.00 -34.80
CA ASN A 162 -40.91 -7.62 -34.89
C ASN A 162 -41.18 -6.42 -35.83
N ILE A 163 -40.15 -5.77 -36.39
CA ILE A 163 -40.34 -4.68 -37.36
C ILE A 163 -40.59 -5.25 -38.75
N GLN A 164 -41.84 -5.16 -39.20
CA GLN A 164 -42.24 -5.53 -40.56
C GLN A 164 -42.16 -4.31 -41.48
N LEU A 165 -41.41 -4.44 -42.57
CA LEU A 165 -41.25 -3.38 -43.56
C LEU A 165 -41.95 -3.78 -44.87
N PRO A 166 -42.48 -2.81 -45.63
CA PRO A 166 -43.13 -3.08 -46.90
C PRO A 166 -42.15 -3.70 -47.91
N VAL A 167 -42.67 -4.58 -48.76
CA VAL A 167 -41.91 -5.18 -49.87
C VAL A 167 -41.60 -4.10 -50.91
N GLN A 168 -40.37 -4.08 -51.42
CA GLN A 168 -39.87 -3.13 -52.41
C GLN A 168 -40.83 -2.97 -53.59
N THR A 169 -41.33 -1.75 -53.84
CA THR A 169 -42.31 -1.48 -54.91
C THR A 169 -41.71 -0.81 -56.15
N THR A 170 -40.62 -0.04 -56.03
CA THR A 170 -39.87 0.54 -57.17
C THR A 170 -38.48 1.06 -56.75
N LYS A 171 -37.46 0.93 -57.62
CA LYS A 171 -36.12 1.52 -57.41
C LYS A 171 -36.10 2.97 -57.91
N PRO A 172 -35.86 3.98 -57.07
CA PRO A 172 -35.61 5.35 -57.53
C PRO A 172 -34.26 5.44 -58.28
N HIS A 173 -34.24 6.17 -59.40
CA HIS A 173 -32.99 6.52 -60.08
C HIS A 173 -32.16 7.45 -59.17
N TYR A 174 -30.85 7.19 -59.04
CA TYR A 174 -29.87 7.96 -58.25
C TYR A 174 -29.77 7.70 -56.74
N GLN A 175 -30.28 6.57 -56.22
CA GLN A 175 -30.10 6.19 -54.81
C GLN A 175 -29.52 4.79 -54.70
N GLU A 176 -28.55 4.61 -53.82
CA GLU A 176 -27.98 3.29 -53.52
C GLU A 176 -28.72 2.66 -52.33
N PRO A 177 -29.11 1.38 -52.40
CA PRO A 177 -29.78 0.72 -51.30
C PRO A 177 -28.80 0.56 -50.13
N VAL A 178 -29.25 0.93 -48.93
CA VAL A 178 -28.46 0.72 -47.73
C VAL A 178 -28.41 -0.77 -47.43
N VAL A 179 -27.20 -1.31 -47.29
CA VAL A 179 -26.96 -2.71 -46.95
C VAL A 179 -26.12 -2.80 -45.68
N ILE A 180 -26.45 -3.77 -44.83
CA ILE A 180 -25.58 -4.14 -43.72
C ILE A 180 -24.41 -4.93 -44.30
N SER A 181 -23.18 -4.55 -43.94
CA SER A 181 -21.98 -5.24 -44.42
C SER A 181 -21.97 -6.73 -44.02
N GLU A 182 -21.36 -7.58 -44.84
CA GLU A 182 -21.28 -9.03 -44.55
C GLU A 182 -20.56 -9.32 -43.23
N ARG A 183 -19.56 -8.50 -42.87
CA ARG A 183 -18.90 -8.56 -41.56
C ARG A 183 -19.90 -8.37 -40.42
N ASN A 184 -20.75 -7.34 -40.51
CA ASN A 184 -21.72 -7.02 -39.47
C ASN A 184 -22.85 -8.05 -39.40
N LYS A 185 -23.28 -8.58 -40.55
CA LYS A 185 -24.23 -9.70 -40.60
C LYS A 185 -23.65 -10.93 -39.89
N SER A 186 -22.40 -11.30 -40.20
CA SER A 186 -21.72 -12.43 -39.55
C SER A 186 -21.65 -12.25 -38.04
N LEU A 187 -21.24 -11.06 -37.56
CA LEU A 187 -21.15 -10.77 -36.13
C LEU A 187 -22.49 -10.97 -35.42
N LEU A 188 -23.58 -10.45 -35.99
CA LEU A 188 -24.93 -10.58 -35.43
C LEU A 188 -25.43 -12.03 -35.44
N CYS A 189 -25.22 -12.75 -36.55
CA CYS A 189 -25.59 -14.15 -36.68
C CYS A 189 -24.80 -15.02 -35.69
N ASP A 190 -23.49 -14.81 -35.56
CA ASP A 190 -22.64 -15.55 -34.63
C ASP A 190 -23.05 -15.32 -33.18
N TYR A 191 -23.37 -14.06 -32.83
CA TYR A 191 -23.90 -13.73 -31.51
C TYR A 191 -25.25 -14.40 -31.25
N ALA A 192 -26.17 -14.34 -32.21
CA ALA A 192 -27.48 -14.97 -32.12
C ALA A 192 -27.36 -16.48 -31.92
N ASN A 193 -26.53 -17.15 -32.73
CA ASN A 193 -26.27 -18.59 -32.62
C ASN A 193 -25.69 -18.98 -31.26
N LYS A 194 -24.65 -18.27 -30.77
CA LYS A 194 -24.03 -18.53 -29.46
C LYS A 194 -25.02 -18.38 -28.30
N ASN A 195 -26.04 -17.55 -28.46
CA ASN A 195 -27.04 -17.26 -27.43
C ASN A 195 -28.41 -17.91 -27.69
N ASN A 196 -28.50 -18.86 -28.63
CA ASN A 196 -29.74 -19.56 -29.00
C ASN A 196 -30.89 -18.62 -29.40
N ILE A 197 -30.58 -17.51 -30.08
CA ILE A 197 -31.56 -16.56 -30.62
C ILE A 197 -31.93 -17.00 -32.03
N GLU A 198 -33.20 -17.33 -32.25
CA GLU A 198 -33.70 -17.69 -33.58
C GLU A 198 -33.82 -16.45 -34.48
N LEU A 199 -33.00 -16.41 -35.52
CA LEU A 199 -32.87 -15.30 -36.45
C LEU A 199 -32.98 -15.81 -37.90
N ASN A 200 -33.92 -15.24 -38.67
CA ASN A 200 -33.96 -15.38 -40.12
C ASN A 200 -33.17 -14.21 -40.74
N PRO A 201 -31.96 -14.43 -41.30
CA PRO A 201 -31.12 -13.34 -41.82
C PRO A 201 -31.82 -12.50 -42.89
N ASP A 202 -32.57 -13.15 -43.79
CA ASP A 202 -33.21 -12.48 -44.91
C ASP A 202 -34.27 -11.47 -44.43
N GLU A 203 -35.02 -11.79 -43.38
CA GLU A 203 -36.03 -10.90 -42.79
C GLU A 203 -35.41 -9.87 -41.83
N PHE A 204 -34.43 -10.30 -41.04
CA PHE A 204 -33.82 -9.46 -40.02
C PHE A 204 -33.05 -8.30 -40.63
N PHE A 205 -32.26 -8.57 -41.67
CA PHE A 205 -31.45 -7.58 -42.38
C PHE A 205 -32.20 -6.85 -43.49
N TYR A 206 -33.46 -7.21 -43.76
CA TYR A 206 -34.28 -6.48 -44.72
C TYR A 206 -34.61 -5.08 -44.22
N LEU A 207 -34.18 -4.06 -44.97
CA LEU A 207 -34.35 -2.64 -44.67
C LEU A 207 -35.38 -1.92 -45.56
N GLY A 208 -36.20 -2.66 -46.31
CA GLY A 208 -37.22 -2.06 -47.17
C GLY A 208 -36.61 -1.32 -48.37
N ASN A 209 -37.06 -0.09 -48.58
CA ASN A 209 -36.57 0.83 -49.60
C ASN A 209 -35.51 1.81 -49.05
N LEU A 210 -34.94 1.54 -47.87
CA LEU A 210 -33.93 2.43 -47.29
C LEU A 210 -32.76 2.58 -48.26
N SER A 211 -32.45 3.82 -48.59
CA SER A 211 -31.38 4.17 -49.50
C SER A 211 -30.55 5.32 -48.93
N GLU A 212 -29.36 5.47 -49.47
CA GLU A 212 -28.47 6.57 -49.13
C GLU A 212 -28.22 7.44 -50.36
N PHE A 213 -28.02 8.72 -50.07
CA PHE A 213 -27.64 9.72 -51.04
C PHE A 213 -26.44 10.49 -50.49
N GLU A 214 -25.35 10.45 -51.24
CA GLU A 214 -24.15 11.24 -50.98
C GLU A 214 -24.30 12.63 -51.61
N ASN A 215 -24.12 13.67 -50.80
CA ASN A 215 -24.09 15.05 -51.26
C ASN A 215 -22.88 15.77 -50.68
N LEU A 216 -21.94 16.15 -51.56
CA LEU A 216 -20.72 16.89 -51.18
C LEU A 216 -19.95 16.22 -50.02
N GLY A 217 -19.83 14.89 -50.05
CA GLY A 217 -19.16 14.10 -49.01
C GLY A 217 -19.99 13.82 -47.75
N THR A 218 -21.28 14.21 -47.74
CA THR A 218 -22.20 13.96 -46.63
C THR A 218 -23.24 12.91 -47.04
N PHE A 219 -23.35 11.82 -46.28
CA PHE A 219 -24.35 10.78 -46.52
C PHE A 219 -25.66 11.11 -45.81
N SER A 220 -26.77 10.93 -46.52
CA SER A 220 -28.12 11.13 -45.97
C SER A 220 -28.98 9.90 -46.24
N LEU A 221 -29.67 9.42 -45.19
CA LEU A 221 -30.60 8.29 -45.30
C LEU A 221 -31.97 8.76 -45.83
N ILE A 222 -32.43 8.13 -46.90
CA ILE A 222 -33.73 8.34 -47.54
C ILE A 222 -34.59 7.09 -47.34
N GLY A 223 -35.77 7.27 -46.77
CA GLY A 223 -36.66 6.17 -46.39
C GLY A 223 -37.73 6.65 -45.42
N ASN A 224 -38.68 5.77 -45.11
CA ASN A 224 -39.71 6.04 -44.13
C ASN A 224 -39.15 5.95 -42.68
N VAL A 225 -39.97 6.33 -41.71
CA VAL A 225 -39.55 6.40 -40.29
C VAL A 225 -39.18 5.01 -39.75
N GLU A 226 -39.91 3.96 -40.13
CA GLU A 226 -39.68 2.58 -39.68
C GLU A 226 -38.42 1.96 -40.27
N GLU A 227 -38.14 2.22 -41.54
CA GLU A 227 -36.91 1.80 -42.24
C GLU A 227 -35.68 2.40 -41.56
N LYS A 228 -35.69 3.72 -41.33
CA LYS A 228 -34.61 4.41 -40.61
C LYS A 228 -34.48 3.93 -39.17
N ALA A 229 -35.61 3.67 -38.49
CA ALA A 229 -35.61 3.16 -37.13
C ALA A 229 -35.02 1.75 -37.04
N LYS A 230 -35.38 0.84 -37.95
CA LYS A 230 -34.82 -0.52 -38.02
C LYS A 230 -33.32 -0.49 -38.26
N PHE A 231 -32.86 0.31 -39.23
CA PHE A 231 -31.43 0.47 -39.50
C PHE A 231 -30.65 0.99 -38.27
N ARG A 232 -31.15 2.05 -37.62
CA ARG A 232 -30.52 2.59 -36.40
C ARG A 232 -30.50 1.57 -35.27
N ARG A 233 -31.56 0.79 -35.09
CA ARG A 233 -31.60 -0.28 -34.08
C ARG A 233 -30.58 -1.37 -34.35
N ILE A 234 -30.43 -1.81 -35.61
CA ILE A 234 -29.39 -2.77 -36.00
C ILE A 234 -28.00 -2.22 -35.72
N HIS A 235 -27.75 -0.96 -36.06
CA HIS A 235 -26.46 -0.32 -35.78
C HIS A 235 -26.18 -0.20 -34.27
N ASN A 236 -27.18 0.23 -33.49
CA ASN A 236 -27.04 0.31 -32.03
C ASN A 236 -26.82 -1.07 -31.39
N LEU A 237 -27.49 -2.11 -31.93
CA LEU A 237 -27.31 -3.49 -31.51
C LEU A 237 -25.89 -3.99 -31.78
N LEU A 238 -25.33 -3.68 -32.95
CA LEU A 238 -23.92 -3.98 -33.28
C LEU A 238 -22.98 -3.35 -32.24
N THR A 239 -23.12 -2.05 -32.01
CA THR A 239 -22.30 -1.34 -31.02
C THR A 239 -22.48 -1.92 -29.62
N ALA A 240 -23.70 -2.30 -29.22
CA ALA A 240 -23.95 -2.92 -27.92
C ALA A 240 -23.28 -4.29 -27.78
N ILE A 241 -23.29 -5.10 -28.84
CA ILE A 241 -22.63 -6.41 -28.88
C ILE A 241 -21.11 -6.25 -28.81
N GLU A 242 -20.53 -5.33 -29.58
CA GLU A 242 -19.08 -5.06 -29.56
C GLU A 242 -18.63 -4.62 -28.17
N LYS A 243 -19.35 -3.67 -27.56
CA LYS A 243 -19.12 -3.24 -26.18
C LYS A 243 -19.17 -4.41 -25.20
N ASN A 244 -20.25 -5.20 -25.24
CA ASN A 244 -20.42 -6.33 -24.33
C ASN A 244 -19.34 -7.40 -24.52
N GLN A 245 -18.94 -7.68 -25.76
CA GLN A 245 -17.85 -8.61 -26.05
C GLN A 245 -16.51 -8.12 -25.50
N ASP A 246 -16.21 -6.83 -25.63
CA ASP A 246 -14.98 -6.23 -25.06
C ASP A 246 -14.95 -6.38 -23.53
N PHE A 247 -16.04 -6.05 -22.84
CA PHE A 247 -16.17 -6.29 -21.40
C PHE A 247 -15.97 -7.77 -21.03
N ILE A 248 -16.67 -8.69 -21.71
CA ILE A 248 -16.55 -10.13 -21.43
C ILE A 248 -15.12 -10.61 -21.67
N ASN A 249 -14.48 -10.20 -22.77
CA ASN A 249 -13.12 -10.61 -23.11
C ASN A 249 -12.11 -10.10 -22.10
N PHE A 250 -12.23 -8.84 -21.68
CA PHE A 250 -11.36 -8.23 -20.67
C PHE A 250 -11.57 -8.89 -19.31
N PHE A 251 -12.82 -8.99 -18.84
CA PHE A 251 -13.16 -9.59 -17.54
C PHE A 251 -12.81 -11.06 -17.44
N THR A 252 -13.03 -11.86 -18.49
CA THR A 252 -12.59 -13.26 -18.52
C THR A 252 -11.09 -13.39 -18.28
N LYS A 253 -10.29 -12.51 -18.90
CA LYS A 253 -8.83 -12.51 -18.71
C LYS A 253 -8.46 -12.03 -17.31
N MET A 254 -9.16 -11.03 -16.77
CA MET A 254 -8.92 -10.51 -15.43
C MET A 254 -9.27 -11.51 -14.32
N ASP A 255 -10.43 -12.15 -14.40
CA ASP A 255 -10.91 -13.15 -13.43
C ASP A 255 -9.98 -14.39 -13.40
N SER A 256 -9.25 -14.66 -14.49
CA SER A 256 -8.25 -15.74 -14.54
C SER A 256 -6.94 -15.42 -13.79
N LYS A 257 -6.69 -14.15 -13.43
CA LYS A 257 -5.46 -13.74 -12.76
C LYS A 257 -5.60 -13.81 -11.24
N HIS A 258 -4.46 -13.88 -10.58
CA HIS A 258 -4.35 -13.80 -9.12
C HIS A 258 -3.62 -12.51 -8.75
N PHE A 259 -4.16 -11.79 -7.77
CA PHE A 259 -3.65 -10.50 -7.34
C PHE A 259 -3.10 -10.59 -5.93
N LEU A 260 -1.98 -9.91 -5.71
CA LEU A 260 -1.31 -9.85 -4.42
C LEU A 260 -0.91 -8.42 -4.09
N SER A 261 -1.36 -7.97 -2.92
CA SER A 261 -0.99 -6.67 -2.38
C SER A 261 0.08 -6.87 -1.32
N LEU A 262 1.22 -6.17 -1.49
CA LEU A 262 2.34 -6.20 -0.56
C LEU A 262 2.66 -4.78 -0.08
N CYS A 263 3.31 -4.67 1.06
CA CYS A 263 3.89 -3.42 1.54
C CYS A 263 5.33 -3.60 2.03
N LEU A 264 6.11 -2.54 1.91
CA LEU A 264 7.36 -2.33 2.63
C LEU A 264 7.03 -1.78 4.01
N SER A 265 7.48 -2.49 5.03
CA SER A 265 7.24 -2.14 6.44
C SER A 265 8.55 -1.79 7.11
N ASN A 266 8.54 -0.74 7.94
CA ASN A 266 9.65 -0.42 8.84
C ASN A 266 9.19 -0.58 10.30
N HIS A 267 9.62 -1.67 10.94
CA HIS A 267 9.35 -1.97 12.35
C HIS A 267 10.44 -1.45 13.29
N GLY A 268 11.43 -0.77 12.73
CA GLY A 268 12.56 -0.24 13.47
C GLY A 268 12.20 1.04 14.23
N THR A 269 13.20 1.61 14.87
CA THR A 269 13.06 2.85 15.64
C THR A 269 13.45 4.10 14.85
N HIS A 270 14.03 3.92 13.65
CA HIS A 270 14.60 4.98 12.82
C HIS A 270 14.04 4.92 11.38
N PRO A 271 13.86 6.08 10.72
CA PRO A 271 13.55 6.09 9.30
C PRO A 271 14.71 5.52 8.47
N ASP A 272 14.43 5.19 7.23
CA ASP A 272 15.44 4.81 6.23
C ASP A 272 15.15 5.49 4.88
N GLU A 273 16.16 5.52 4.02
CA GLU A 273 16.13 6.18 2.72
C GLU A 273 16.94 5.41 1.67
N GLU A 274 16.68 5.72 0.38
CA GLU A 274 17.32 5.07 -0.78
C GLU A 274 17.24 3.54 -0.70
N ILE A 275 16.00 3.03 -0.56
CA ILE A 275 15.71 1.62 -0.31
C ILE A 275 15.45 0.92 -1.65
N GLU A 276 16.34 0.04 -2.07
CA GLU A 276 16.14 -0.86 -3.20
C GLU A 276 15.49 -2.16 -2.71
N VAL A 277 14.36 -2.54 -3.33
CA VAL A 277 13.67 -3.79 -3.06
C VAL A 277 13.73 -4.66 -4.30
N ARG A 278 14.17 -5.92 -4.13
CA ARG A 278 14.15 -6.95 -5.17
C ARG A 278 13.21 -8.06 -4.76
N LEU A 279 12.34 -8.47 -5.66
CA LEU A 279 11.45 -9.61 -5.50
C LEU A 279 11.84 -10.71 -6.49
N PHE A 280 11.81 -11.95 -6.05
CA PHE A 280 12.15 -13.12 -6.84
C PHE A 280 10.96 -14.05 -6.84
N VAL A 281 10.48 -14.37 -8.05
CA VAL A 281 9.33 -15.23 -8.31
C VAL A 281 9.76 -16.34 -9.27
N ASP A 282 9.24 -17.55 -9.12
CA ASP A 282 9.52 -18.62 -10.08
C ASP A 282 9.03 -18.24 -11.48
N LYS A 283 9.85 -18.55 -12.49
CA LYS A 283 9.61 -18.13 -13.86
C LYS A 283 8.29 -18.65 -14.41
N GLY A 284 7.56 -17.76 -15.08
CA GLY A 284 6.31 -18.08 -15.78
C GLY A 284 5.05 -18.00 -14.92
N LEU A 285 5.19 -17.70 -13.62
CA LEU A 285 4.04 -17.46 -12.74
C LEU A 285 3.56 -16.02 -12.82
N LEU A 286 4.49 -15.05 -12.92
CA LEU A 286 4.18 -13.62 -12.97
C LEU A 286 3.48 -13.26 -14.29
N CYS A 287 2.41 -12.48 -14.18
CA CYS A 287 1.76 -11.84 -15.33
C CYS A 287 2.48 -10.50 -15.59
N LYS A 288 3.20 -10.43 -16.71
CA LYS A 288 3.96 -9.23 -17.05
C LYS A 288 3.03 -8.13 -17.55
N LYS A 289 3.50 -6.88 -17.51
CA LYS A 289 2.69 -5.73 -17.96
C LYS A 289 2.31 -5.84 -19.45
N GLU A 290 3.14 -6.47 -20.28
CA GLU A 290 2.85 -6.73 -21.69
C GLU A 290 1.79 -7.82 -21.91
N GLU A 291 1.54 -8.65 -20.88
CA GLU A 291 0.55 -9.74 -20.90
C GLU A 291 -0.81 -9.31 -20.33
N LEU A 292 -0.89 -8.08 -19.78
CA LEU A 292 -2.13 -7.55 -19.23
C LEU A 292 -3.18 -7.35 -20.33
N PRO A 293 -4.45 -7.65 -20.04
CA PRO A 293 -5.49 -7.61 -21.06
C PRO A 293 -5.81 -6.16 -21.46
N PHE A 294 -5.82 -5.89 -22.75
CA PHE A 294 -6.36 -4.64 -23.28
C PHE A 294 -7.91 -4.64 -23.16
N PRO A 295 -8.54 -3.60 -22.59
CA PRO A 295 -9.99 -3.54 -22.36
C PRO A 295 -10.85 -3.48 -23.64
N GLY A 296 -10.24 -3.22 -24.80
CA GLY A 296 -10.98 -3.05 -26.05
C GLY A 296 -11.54 -1.63 -26.21
N ILE A 297 -11.82 -1.25 -27.45
CA ILE A 297 -12.26 0.12 -27.80
C ILE A 297 -13.72 0.31 -27.40
N GLY A 298 -14.56 -0.72 -27.53
CA GLY A 298 -15.96 -0.68 -27.13
C GLY A 298 -16.11 -0.40 -25.64
N MET A 299 -15.31 -1.07 -24.80
CA MET A 299 -15.29 -0.80 -23.36
C MET A 299 -14.86 0.64 -23.05
N LYS A 300 -13.77 1.11 -23.68
CA LYS A 300 -13.28 2.48 -23.50
C LYS A 300 -14.33 3.53 -23.91
N ASN A 301 -14.99 3.34 -25.05
CA ASN A 301 -16.05 4.22 -25.54
C ASN A 301 -17.33 4.16 -24.69
N ALA A 302 -17.51 3.10 -23.90
CA ALA A 302 -18.66 2.96 -23.00
C ALA A 302 -18.44 3.65 -21.65
N MET A 303 -17.23 3.59 -21.10
CA MET A 303 -16.90 4.17 -19.79
C MET A 303 -16.41 5.62 -19.90
N GLY A 304 -15.78 6.00 -21.01
CA GLY A 304 -15.07 7.27 -21.13
C GLY A 304 -13.62 7.16 -20.71
N PHE A 305 -12.81 8.18 -21.02
CA PHE A 305 -11.37 8.16 -20.80
C PHE A 305 -11.02 8.12 -19.30
N ASP A 306 -11.54 9.08 -18.53
CA ASP A 306 -11.22 9.22 -17.10
C ASP A 306 -11.65 8.00 -16.26
N ASP A 307 -12.85 7.46 -16.53
CA ASP A 307 -13.39 6.31 -15.79
C ASP A 307 -12.57 5.03 -16.05
N MET A 308 -12.00 4.89 -17.26
CA MET A 308 -11.14 3.74 -17.58
C MET A 308 -9.81 3.82 -16.84
N ASP A 309 -9.20 5.00 -16.79
CA ASP A 309 -7.92 5.18 -16.12
C ASP A 309 -8.08 5.00 -14.61
N GLU A 310 -9.17 5.51 -14.03
CA GLU A 310 -9.52 5.28 -12.64
C GLU A 310 -9.75 3.78 -12.36
N LEU A 311 -10.45 3.07 -13.25
CA LEU A 311 -10.65 1.63 -13.13
C LEU A 311 -9.30 0.89 -13.11
N LEU A 312 -8.40 1.16 -14.07
CA LEU A 312 -7.09 0.50 -14.15
C LEU A 312 -6.25 0.79 -12.90
N LYS A 313 -6.24 2.04 -12.43
CA LYS A 313 -5.55 2.42 -11.18
C LYS A 313 -6.13 1.67 -9.99
N ASN A 314 -7.43 1.58 -9.83
CA ASN A 314 -8.07 0.86 -8.72
C ASN A 314 -7.85 -0.66 -8.76
N VAL A 315 -7.78 -1.23 -9.97
CA VAL A 315 -7.50 -2.64 -10.18
C VAL A 315 -6.07 -2.97 -9.80
N TYR A 316 -5.09 -2.19 -10.27
CA TYR A 316 -3.68 -2.56 -10.17
C TYR A 316 -2.89 -1.84 -9.07
N LYS A 317 -3.38 -0.74 -8.50
CA LYS A 317 -2.77 -0.03 -7.37
C LYS A 317 -3.60 -0.17 -6.10
N GLU A 318 -2.93 0.02 -4.97
CA GLU A 318 -3.58 0.13 -3.68
C GLU A 318 -3.61 1.59 -3.24
N GLY A 319 -4.81 2.11 -3.00
CA GLY A 319 -4.98 3.43 -2.42
C GLY A 319 -4.61 3.43 -0.93
N LYS A 320 -4.34 4.62 -0.39
CA LYS A 320 -4.02 4.78 1.04
C LYS A 320 -5.07 4.11 1.94
N SER A 321 -4.58 3.46 2.99
CA SER A 321 -5.41 2.85 4.04
C SER A 321 -5.05 3.43 5.40
N LEU A 322 -5.76 3.00 6.45
CA LEU A 322 -5.44 3.38 7.83
C LEU A 322 -4.04 2.91 8.25
N TRP A 323 -3.56 1.79 7.69
CA TRP A 323 -2.34 1.10 8.16
C TRP A 323 -1.18 1.18 7.17
N VAL A 324 -1.47 1.41 5.89
CA VAL A 324 -0.50 1.39 4.79
C VAL A 324 -0.69 2.62 3.93
N LYS A 325 0.39 3.37 3.73
CA LYS A 325 0.42 4.54 2.85
C LYS A 325 0.50 4.10 1.39
N GLU A 326 -0.08 4.90 0.52
CA GLU A 326 0.08 4.76 -0.92
C GLU A 326 1.55 4.97 -1.32
N TYR A 327 1.97 4.27 -2.37
CA TYR A 327 3.27 4.50 -2.98
C TYR A 327 3.21 5.77 -3.84
N GLU A 328 4.04 6.76 -3.50
CA GLU A 328 4.18 7.98 -4.27
C GLU A 328 5.41 7.87 -5.17
N SER A 329 5.18 7.72 -6.48
CA SER A 329 6.24 7.77 -7.48
C SER A 329 6.72 9.20 -7.64
N GLU A 330 8.04 9.43 -7.67
CA GLU A 330 8.61 10.74 -8.03
C GLU A 330 8.38 11.07 -9.52
N ASN A 331 8.13 10.05 -10.34
CA ASN A 331 7.69 10.21 -11.72
C ASN A 331 6.18 10.48 -11.75
N VAL A 332 5.72 11.53 -11.08
CA VAL A 332 4.54 12.22 -11.56
C VAL A 332 5.04 12.99 -12.76
N ASN A 333 4.94 12.39 -13.95
CA ASN A 333 4.91 13.22 -15.15
C ASN A 333 3.86 14.29 -14.84
N PRO A 334 4.20 15.60 -14.88
CA PRO A 334 3.16 16.60 -14.89
C PRO A 334 2.21 16.14 -15.98
N THR A 335 0.95 15.95 -15.61
CA THR A 335 -0.16 15.64 -16.50
C THR A 335 0.22 16.20 -17.86
N LEU A 336 0.33 15.35 -18.88
CA LEU A 336 0.53 15.80 -20.26
C LEU A 336 -0.70 16.63 -20.65
N LEU A 337 -0.78 17.85 -20.11
CA LEU A 337 -1.36 19.00 -20.74
C LEU A 337 -0.38 19.30 -21.86
N ASP A 338 -0.50 18.58 -22.97
CA ASP A 338 -0.12 18.99 -24.33
C ASP A 338 -0.10 17.74 -25.22
N ASP A 339 -1.30 17.37 -25.70
CA ASP A 339 -1.51 16.74 -27.01
C ASP A 339 -3.02 16.77 -27.41
N GLU A 340 -3.93 17.14 -26.50
CA GLU A 340 -5.34 17.35 -26.85
C GLU A 340 -5.63 18.65 -27.62
N PHE A 341 -4.68 19.58 -27.74
CA PHE A 341 -4.91 20.90 -28.36
C PHE A 341 -4.40 21.06 -29.80
N GLU A 342 -3.82 20.03 -30.42
CA GLU A 342 -3.45 20.06 -31.86
C GLU A 342 -4.47 19.36 -32.79
N TYR A 343 -5.55 18.77 -32.25
CA TYR A 343 -6.59 18.13 -33.08
C TYR A 343 -7.65 19.10 -33.63
N ALA A 344 -7.63 20.38 -33.23
CA ALA A 344 -8.68 21.34 -33.59
C ALA A 344 -8.41 22.21 -34.83
N VAL A 345 -7.30 21.99 -35.58
CA VAL A 345 -7.00 22.79 -36.77
C VAL A 345 -6.75 21.90 -38.00
N GLY A 346 -7.84 21.55 -38.69
CA GLY A 346 -7.80 21.21 -40.12
C GLY A 346 -7.36 19.81 -40.54
N LYS A 347 -7.19 18.84 -39.62
CA LYS A 347 -7.01 17.42 -40.00
C LYS A 347 -8.36 16.70 -40.08
N MET A 348 -8.49 15.80 -41.07
CA MET A 348 -9.62 14.86 -41.16
C MET A 348 -9.73 14.05 -39.87
N MET A 349 -10.96 13.68 -39.49
CA MET A 349 -11.21 12.74 -38.39
C MET A 349 -10.39 11.46 -38.61
N PRO A 350 -9.75 10.91 -37.56
CA PRO A 350 -9.01 9.66 -37.68
C PRO A 350 -9.93 8.52 -38.13
N THR A 351 -9.38 7.57 -38.85
CA THR A 351 -10.06 6.32 -39.18
C THR A 351 -10.20 5.43 -37.94
N ASP A 352 -11.16 4.50 -37.93
CA ASP A 352 -11.34 3.53 -36.83
C ASP A 352 -10.05 2.78 -36.47
N SER A 353 -9.17 2.54 -37.45
CA SER A 353 -7.89 1.87 -37.24
C SER A 353 -6.85 2.77 -36.55
N GLU A 354 -6.81 4.05 -36.90
CA GLU A 354 -5.91 5.02 -36.26
C GLU A 354 -6.34 5.31 -34.82
N GLU A 355 -7.66 5.43 -34.59
CA GLU A 355 -8.23 5.59 -33.25
C GLU A 355 -7.91 4.37 -32.37
N ALA A 356 -8.03 3.15 -32.92
CA ALA A 356 -7.64 1.92 -32.25
C ALA A 356 -6.17 1.90 -31.81
N GLU A 357 -5.25 2.33 -32.68
CA GLU A 357 -3.82 2.39 -32.39
C GLU A 357 -3.49 3.41 -31.31
N ILE A 358 -4.10 4.60 -31.38
CA ILE A 358 -3.95 5.64 -30.36
C ILE A 358 -4.41 5.12 -29.01
N HIS A 359 -5.58 4.50 -28.94
CA HIS A 359 -6.10 3.95 -27.69
C HIS A 359 -5.22 2.86 -27.10
N ARG A 360 -4.65 2.00 -27.95
CA ARG A 360 -3.71 0.97 -27.52
C ARG A 360 -2.43 1.57 -26.96
N LYS A 361 -1.91 2.62 -27.60
CA LYS A 361 -0.72 3.33 -27.15
C LYS A 361 -0.95 3.96 -25.77
N ASN A 362 -2.05 4.70 -25.59
CA ASN A 362 -2.36 5.34 -24.30
C ASN A 362 -2.52 4.30 -23.19
N TYR A 363 -3.14 3.15 -23.49
CA TYR A 363 -3.24 2.05 -22.52
C TYR A 363 -1.86 1.52 -22.10
N ILE A 364 -0.93 1.35 -23.05
CA ILE A 364 0.43 0.89 -22.76
C ILE A 364 1.16 1.90 -21.87
N GLU A 365 0.98 3.21 -22.11
CA GLU A 365 1.56 4.28 -21.30
C GLU A 365 1.02 4.24 -19.86
N GLU A 366 -0.31 4.18 -19.66
CA GLU A 366 -0.91 4.05 -18.32
C GLU A 366 -0.44 2.80 -17.56
N ILE A 367 -0.35 1.66 -18.25
CA ILE A 367 0.17 0.43 -17.66
C ILE A 367 1.66 0.58 -17.27
N ASN A 368 2.47 1.28 -18.06
CA ASN A 368 3.87 1.56 -17.72
C ASN A 368 4.00 2.46 -16.49
N ASP A 369 3.10 3.44 -16.33
CA ASP A 369 3.06 4.33 -15.17
C ASP A 369 2.56 3.64 -13.89
N ILE A 370 1.84 2.53 -14.05
CA ILE A 370 1.44 1.66 -12.94
C ILE A 370 2.56 0.69 -12.56
N PHE A 371 3.10 -0.03 -13.54
CA PHE A 371 4.08 -1.10 -13.34
C PHE A 371 5.51 -0.60 -13.59
N ILE A 372 6.01 0.20 -12.65
CA ILE A 372 7.32 0.87 -12.72
C ILE A 372 8.52 -0.01 -12.28
N TYR A 373 8.33 -1.32 -12.16
CA TYR A 373 9.41 -2.23 -11.77
C TYR A 373 10.39 -2.43 -12.92
N ASP A 374 11.68 -2.43 -12.61
CA ASP A 374 12.68 -3.00 -13.51
C ASP A 374 12.56 -4.52 -13.47
N TYR A 375 12.49 -5.14 -14.64
CA TYR A 375 12.30 -6.58 -14.79
C TYR A 375 13.56 -7.25 -15.34
N TYR A 376 13.98 -8.32 -14.68
CA TYR A 376 15.10 -9.17 -15.09
C TYR A 376 14.71 -10.65 -15.05
N ASN A 377 15.41 -11.48 -15.82
CA ASN A 377 15.26 -12.92 -15.81
C ASN A 377 16.63 -13.58 -15.63
N GLU A 378 16.78 -14.42 -14.60
CA GLU A 378 18.04 -15.09 -14.26
C GLU A 378 17.75 -16.45 -13.60
N ASP A 379 18.52 -17.50 -13.94
CA ASP A 379 18.55 -18.79 -13.23
C ASP A 379 17.17 -19.34 -12.79
N SER A 380 16.19 -19.34 -13.70
CA SER A 380 14.79 -19.79 -13.49
C SER A 380 13.87 -18.90 -12.65
N MET A 381 14.30 -17.68 -12.34
CA MET A 381 13.52 -16.68 -11.61
C MET A 381 13.18 -15.47 -12.48
N ASP A 382 12.00 -14.92 -12.23
CA ASP A 382 11.59 -13.58 -12.61
C ASP A 382 11.90 -12.62 -11.45
N ILE A 383 12.65 -11.55 -11.74
CA ILE A 383 13.14 -10.61 -10.73
C ILE A 383 12.53 -9.23 -10.99
N LEU A 384 11.88 -8.66 -9.98
CA LEU A 384 11.32 -7.31 -9.99
C LEU A 384 12.12 -6.41 -9.05
N ILE A 385 12.52 -5.24 -9.52
CA ILE A 385 13.27 -4.27 -8.73
C ILE A 385 12.55 -2.92 -8.74
N TYR A 386 12.45 -2.29 -7.57
CA TYR A 386 12.03 -0.88 -7.46
C TYR A 386 12.74 -0.19 -6.29
N THR A 387 12.69 1.14 -6.30
CA THR A 387 13.27 1.97 -5.25
C THR A 387 12.20 2.73 -4.47
N GLN A 388 12.35 2.77 -3.15
CA GLN A 388 11.59 3.61 -2.22
C GLN A 388 12.54 4.62 -1.59
N ASN A 389 12.30 5.91 -1.82
CA ASN A 389 13.25 6.95 -1.41
C ASN A 389 13.26 7.20 0.09
N TYR A 390 12.13 7.01 0.77
CA TYR A 390 12.02 7.25 2.19
C TYR A 390 10.92 6.40 2.84
N ILE A 391 11.18 5.89 4.04
CA ILE A 391 10.16 5.31 4.92
C ILE A 391 10.39 5.73 6.37
N LYS A 392 9.32 6.17 7.04
CA LYS A 392 9.37 6.51 8.46
C LYS A 392 9.38 5.24 9.32
N HIS A 393 10.00 5.28 10.49
CA HIS A 393 9.85 4.23 11.50
C HIS A 393 8.37 3.95 11.83
N ASN A 394 8.04 2.70 12.12
CA ASN A 394 6.68 2.23 12.44
C ASN A 394 5.64 2.61 11.38
N THR A 395 6.02 2.60 10.11
CA THR A 395 5.09 2.84 8.99
C THR A 395 5.22 1.78 7.91
N ASN A 396 4.16 1.67 7.10
CA ASN A 396 4.10 0.75 5.98
C ASN A 396 3.73 1.55 4.72
N ILE A 397 4.35 1.22 3.60
CA ILE A 397 4.09 1.82 2.28
C ILE A 397 3.80 0.68 1.33
N TYR A 398 2.73 0.77 0.54
CA TYR A 398 2.46 -0.21 -0.50
C TYR A 398 3.62 -0.31 -1.49
N LEU A 399 3.72 -1.46 -2.14
CA LEU A 399 4.52 -1.56 -3.35
C LEU A 399 3.92 -0.70 -4.47
N PRO A 400 4.69 -0.32 -5.50
CA PRO A 400 4.23 0.55 -6.59
C PRO A 400 2.91 0.12 -7.27
N SER A 401 2.73 -1.20 -7.40
CA SER A 401 1.49 -1.82 -7.85
C SER A 401 1.31 -3.16 -7.15
N LYS A 402 0.09 -3.69 -7.22
CA LYS A 402 -0.20 -5.09 -6.92
C LYS A 402 0.60 -5.99 -7.87
N LEU A 403 1.05 -7.12 -7.37
CA LEU A 403 1.62 -8.17 -8.20
C LEU A 403 0.48 -8.98 -8.82
N VAL A 404 0.61 -9.28 -10.11
CA VAL A 404 -0.39 -10.02 -10.87
C VAL A 404 0.24 -11.34 -11.32
N PHE A 405 -0.46 -12.45 -11.15
CA PHE A 405 0.03 -13.78 -11.47
C PHE A 405 -0.91 -14.53 -12.41
N ASN A 406 -0.32 -15.23 -13.38
CA ASN A 406 -1.00 -16.19 -14.25
C ASN A 406 -1.34 -17.49 -13.50
N SER A 407 -0.58 -17.82 -12.46
CA SER A 407 -0.81 -18.98 -11.59
C SER A 407 -0.27 -18.66 -10.20
N PRO A 408 -0.90 -19.17 -9.12
CA PRO A 408 -0.51 -18.82 -7.76
C PRO A 408 0.94 -19.26 -7.47
N PRO A 409 1.81 -18.37 -6.93
CA PRO A 409 3.13 -18.77 -6.47
C PRO A 409 3.05 -19.45 -5.10
N ASP A 410 3.98 -20.37 -4.83
CA ASP A 410 4.15 -20.96 -3.49
C ASP A 410 4.79 -19.97 -2.51
N ASN A 411 5.78 -19.22 -3.00
CA ASN A 411 6.51 -18.23 -2.22
C ASN A 411 7.05 -17.10 -3.10
N ILE A 412 7.39 -15.98 -2.47
CA ILE A 412 8.12 -14.87 -3.07
C ILE A 412 9.31 -14.56 -2.16
N ARG A 413 10.51 -14.68 -2.70
CA ARG A 413 11.72 -14.26 -1.98
C ARG A 413 11.96 -12.78 -2.22
N TYR A 414 12.58 -12.11 -1.25
CA TYR A 414 12.96 -10.72 -1.42
C TYR A 414 14.33 -10.40 -0.83
N GLU A 415 14.95 -9.37 -1.41
CA GLU A 415 16.12 -8.69 -0.87
C GLU A 415 15.81 -7.20 -0.72
N ILE A 416 16.27 -6.59 0.38
CA ILE A 416 16.19 -5.15 0.61
C ILE A 416 17.60 -4.63 0.90
N ARG A 417 17.97 -3.57 0.19
CA ARG A 417 19.19 -2.79 0.43
C ARG A 417 18.76 -1.37 0.74
N SER A 418 19.36 -0.76 1.76
CA SER A 418 19.05 0.63 2.12
C SER A 418 20.33 1.35 2.53
N LYS A 419 20.31 2.67 2.46
CA LYS A 419 21.48 3.50 2.78
C LYS A 419 22.00 3.28 4.20
N HIS A 420 21.10 3.09 5.16
CA HIS A 420 21.43 2.97 6.57
C HIS A 420 21.50 1.50 7.06
N SER A 421 21.35 0.52 6.14
CA SER A 421 21.58 -0.89 6.45
C SER A 421 22.90 -1.39 5.82
N PRO A 422 23.89 -1.79 6.62
CA PRO A 422 25.14 -2.35 6.08
C PRO A 422 24.97 -3.75 5.50
N ASN A 423 23.89 -4.45 5.87
CA ASN A 423 23.60 -5.81 5.42
C ASN A 423 22.41 -5.82 4.46
N VAL A 424 22.44 -6.75 3.52
CA VAL A 424 21.28 -7.09 2.69
C VAL A 424 20.27 -7.80 3.58
N ILE A 425 19.07 -7.26 3.66
CA ILE A 425 17.96 -7.90 4.36
C ILE A 425 17.33 -8.87 3.38
N THR A 426 17.19 -10.12 3.78
CA THR A 426 16.58 -11.16 2.95
C THR A 426 15.40 -11.77 3.68
N GLY A 427 14.38 -12.17 2.92
CA GLY A 427 13.23 -12.84 3.49
C GLY A 427 12.47 -13.64 2.44
N GLU A 428 11.50 -14.41 2.91
CA GLU A 428 10.64 -15.24 2.08
C GLU A 428 9.21 -15.09 2.56
N ILE A 429 8.33 -14.90 1.59
CA ILE A 429 6.90 -14.68 1.76
C ILE A 429 6.22 -15.95 1.30
N LYS A 430 5.65 -16.72 2.23
CA LYS A 430 4.86 -17.91 1.87
C LYS A 430 3.42 -17.50 1.58
N ILE A 431 2.89 -17.99 0.47
CA ILE A 431 1.53 -17.70 0.04
C ILE A 431 0.66 -18.90 0.42
N GLU A 432 -0.41 -18.65 1.18
CA GLU A 432 -1.41 -19.68 1.45
C GLU A 432 -2.36 -19.73 0.25
N ILE A 433 -2.36 -20.86 -0.46
CA ILE A 433 -3.23 -21.14 -1.61
C ILE A 433 -4.60 -21.62 -1.13
#